data_AF-J9GK76-F1
#
_entry.id   AF-J9GK76-F1
#
_cell.length_a   1.000
_cell.length_b   1.000
_cell.length_c   1.000
_cell.angle_alpha   90.00
_cell.angle_beta   90.00
_cell.angle_gamma   90.00
#
_symmetry.space_group_name_H-M   'P 1'
#
loop_
_entity.id
_entity.type
_entity.pdbx_description
1 polymer ?
#
loop_
_entity_poly.entity_id
_entity_poly.type
_entity_poly.pdbx_seq_one_letter_code
_entity_poly.pdbx_strand_id
1 'polypeptide(L)'
;MRIMGKIIGIDLGTTNSCVAVLEGNEPVVISNSEGKRTTPSIVAFVEGGERKVGDPAKRQAITNPEKTIFSIKRFMGETFDQVHKETSRVPYKVVKGDNNTPRVDIDGRLYTPQEISAMVLQKMKKTAEDYLGQEVSEAVITVPAYFSDAQRQATKEAGEIAGLTVRRIVNEPTAASLAYGLDKTNKDMKIAVFDLGGGTFDISILELGDGVFEVKSTNGDTHLGGDDFDHVIIDWLAEEFLSEEGVDLRKDPMALQRLKEAAEKAKIELSSTTSTEINLPYIMPVNGVPKHLVKTLTRAKFEQLADRLIQACIEPCR
;
A
#
# COMPACT_ATOMS: atom_id res chain seq x y z
N MET A 1 10.75 36.30 -13.54
CA MET A 1 11.50 35.24 -12.82
C MET A 1 10.46 34.25 -12.34
N ARG A 2 10.35 33.05 -12.93
CA ARG A 2 9.47 32.01 -12.36
C ARG A 2 10.11 31.63 -11.03
N ILE A 3 9.40 31.86 -9.92
CA ILE A 3 9.80 31.30 -8.62
C ILE A 3 9.79 29.78 -8.86
N MET A 4 10.97 29.15 -8.79
CA MET A 4 11.03 27.69 -8.83
C MET A 4 10.31 27.19 -7.59
N GLY A 5 9.14 26.56 -7.79
CA GLY A 5 8.38 25.95 -6.70
C GLY A 5 9.20 24.87 -6.01
N LYS A 6 8.91 24.58 -4.74
CA LYS A 6 9.59 23.49 -4.02
C LYS A 6 9.28 22.15 -4.69
N ILE A 7 10.32 21.31 -4.83
CA ILE A 7 10.17 19.90 -5.21
C ILE A 7 9.76 19.13 -3.95
N ILE A 8 8.67 18.38 -4.01
CA ILE A 8 8.21 17.54 -2.90
C ILE A 8 8.73 16.11 -3.03
N GLY A 9 8.96 15.44 -1.90
CA GLY A 9 9.23 14.00 -1.86
C GLY A 9 7.96 13.25 -1.49
N ILE A 10 7.51 12.33 -2.33
CA ILE A 10 6.34 11.50 -2.07
C ILE A 10 6.76 10.05 -1.96
N ASP A 11 6.48 9.46 -0.80
CA ASP A 11 6.43 8.02 -0.65
C ASP A 11 5.04 7.52 -1.07
N LEU A 12 4.95 6.84 -2.22
CA LEU A 12 3.70 6.27 -2.73
C LEU A 12 3.64 4.79 -2.35
N GLY A 13 3.22 4.46 -1.13
CA GLY A 13 3.17 3.08 -0.67
C GLY A 13 1.88 2.32 -1.04
N THR A 14 1.93 0.99 -0.94
CA THR A 14 0.77 0.11 -1.22
C THR A 14 -0.42 0.39 -0.30
N THR A 15 -0.15 0.58 1.00
CA THR A 15 -1.19 0.78 2.02
C THR A 15 -1.29 2.23 2.46
N ASN A 16 -0.17 2.92 2.59
CA ASN A 16 -0.10 4.31 3.02
C ASN A 16 0.87 5.07 2.14
N SER A 17 0.60 6.36 1.94
CA SER A 17 1.48 7.31 1.30
C SER A 17 1.89 8.42 2.29
N CYS A 18 3.06 9.00 2.06
CA CYS A 18 3.64 10.06 2.88
C CYS A 18 4.22 11.15 1.98
N VAL A 19 4.18 12.41 2.41
CA VAL A 19 4.76 13.52 1.67
C VAL A 19 5.64 14.37 2.58
N ALA A 20 6.80 14.75 2.07
CA ALA A 20 7.78 15.57 2.76
C ALA A 20 8.31 16.70 1.87
N VAL A 21 8.80 17.75 2.51
CA VAL A 21 9.49 18.89 1.88
C VAL A 21 10.82 19.14 2.57
N LEU A 22 11.75 19.80 1.88
CA LEU A 22 12.91 20.39 2.54
C LEU A 22 12.58 21.80 3.04
N GLU A 23 12.80 22.04 4.32
CA GLU A 23 12.80 23.36 4.95
C GLU A 23 14.22 23.73 5.35
N GLY A 24 14.84 24.62 4.58
CA GLY A 24 16.29 24.79 4.65
C GLY A 24 16.98 23.50 4.25
N ASN A 25 17.71 22.89 5.17
CA ASN A 25 18.38 21.60 4.98
C ASN A 25 17.67 20.43 5.70
N GLU A 26 16.56 20.69 6.38
CA GLU A 26 15.86 19.68 7.18
C GLU A 26 14.66 19.10 6.41
N PRO A 27 14.54 17.77 6.29
CA PRO A 27 13.35 17.13 5.74
C PRO A 27 12.21 17.16 6.75
N VAL A 28 11.06 17.72 6.34
CA VAL A 28 9.85 17.83 7.15
C VAL A 28 8.73 17.01 6.52
N VAL A 29 8.22 16.03 7.26
CA VAL A 29 7.01 15.27 6.90
C VAL A 29 5.78 16.12 7.19
N ILE A 30 4.90 16.27 6.19
CA ILE A 30 3.74 17.13 6.24
C ILE A 30 2.52 16.35 6.73
N SER A 31 1.74 16.94 7.63
CA SER A 31 0.44 16.39 8.03
C SER A 31 -0.62 16.69 6.96
N ASN A 32 -1.45 15.70 6.64
CA ASN A 32 -2.62 15.86 5.77
C ASN A 32 -3.73 16.68 6.45
N SER A 33 -4.80 16.96 5.69
CA SER A 33 -6.00 17.66 6.18
C SER A 33 -6.70 16.97 7.34
N GLU A 34 -6.44 15.68 7.56
CA GLU A 34 -6.97 14.88 8.67
C GLU A 34 -6.02 14.88 9.89
N GLY A 35 -4.92 15.65 9.84
CA GLY A 35 -3.95 15.78 10.92
C GLY A 35 -2.95 14.63 11.05
N LYS A 36 -2.90 13.71 10.08
CA LYS A 36 -2.00 12.55 10.07
C LYS A 36 -0.81 12.77 9.16
N ARG A 37 0.35 12.21 9.54
CA ARG A 37 1.58 12.26 8.74
C ARG A 37 1.62 11.25 7.58
N THR A 38 0.70 10.30 7.57
CA THR A 38 0.50 9.37 6.45
C THR A 38 -0.96 9.38 6.05
N THR A 39 -1.20 9.07 4.78
CA THR A 39 -2.54 8.99 4.19
C THR A 39 -2.75 7.59 3.63
N PRO A 40 -3.85 6.89 3.95
CA PRO A 40 -4.15 5.61 3.32
C PRO A 40 -4.15 5.72 1.79
N SER A 41 -3.50 4.80 1.10
CA SER A 41 -3.47 4.70 -0.37
C SER A 41 -4.78 4.08 -0.88
N ILE A 42 -5.89 4.72 -0.54
CA ILE A 42 -7.25 4.24 -0.78
C ILE A 42 -8.04 5.33 -1.50
N VAL A 43 -8.75 4.94 -2.56
CA VAL A 43 -9.63 5.79 -3.36
C VAL A 43 -11.02 5.19 -3.35
N ALA A 44 -12.05 6.00 -3.13
CA ALA A 44 -13.43 5.56 -3.24
C ALA A 44 -14.22 6.44 -4.19
N PHE A 45 -15.02 5.80 -5.02
CA PHE A 45 -15.99 6.46 -5.89
C PHE A 45 -17.35 6.42 -5.21
N VAL A 46 -17.94 7.59 -4.99
CA VAL A 46 -19.25 7.73 -4.34
C VAL A 46 -20.29 8.24 -5.35
N GLU A 47 -21.56 8.16 -4.97
CA GLU A 47 -22.66 8.67 -5.78
C GLU A 47 -22.47 10.16 -6.15
N GLY A 48 -22.97 10.55 -7.33
CA GLY A 48 -22.80 11.92 -7.83
C GLY A 48 -21.42 12.22 -8.46
N GLY A 49 -20.55 11.21 -8.58
CA GLY A 49 -19.24 11.35 -9.24
C GLY A 49 -18.16 11.97 -8.35
N GLU A 50 -18.44 12.18 -7.06
CA GLU A 50 -17.44 12.59 -6.08
C GLU A 50 -16.45 11.44 -5.83
N ARG A 51 -15.19 11.81 -5.54
CA ARG A 51 -14.12 10.88 -5.19
C ARG A 51 -13.58 11.22 -3.81
N LYS A 52 -13.44 10.19 -2.97
CA LYS A 52 -12.80 10.29 -1.65
C LYS A 52 -11.43 9.62 -1.73
N VAL A 53 -10.44 10.18 -1.03
CA VAL A 53 -9.06 9.66 -0.98
C VAL A 53 -8.58 9.66 0.46
N GLY A 54 -7.86 8.63 0.90
CA GLY A 54 -7.31 8.55 2.25
C GLY A 54 -8.30 8.05 3.30
N ASP A 55 -8.26 8.64 4.49
CA ASP A 55 -9.16 8.28 5.59
C ASP A 55 -10.66 8.38 5.23
N PRO A 56 -11.15 9.41 4.51
CA PRO A 56 -12.53 9.45 4.04
C PRO A 56 -12.92 8.26 3.17
N ALA A 57 -12.00 7.74 2.34
CA ALA A 57 -12.24 6.54 1.54
C ALA A 57 -12.21 5.28 2.41
N LYS A 58 -11.24 5.15 3.32
CA LYS A 58 -11.13 4.01 4.25
C LYS A 58 -12.40 3.82 5.08
N ARG A 59 -12.98 4.90 5.61
CA ARG A 59 -14.17 4.85 6.51
C ARG A 59 -15.42 4.24 5.87
N GLN A 60 -15.56 4.31 4.56
CA GLN A 60 -16.76 3.83 3.85
C GLN A 60 -16.52 2.51 3.11
N ALA A 61 -15.32 1.92 3.24
CA ALA A 61 -14.94 0.71 2.51
C ALA A 61 -15.90 -0.46 2.78
N ILE A 62 -16.33 -0.65 4.03
CA ILE A 62 -17.28 -1.72 4.42
C ILE A 62 -18.60 -1.62 3.65
N THR A 63 -19.15 -0.42 3.52
CA THR A 63 -20.48 -0.19 2.91
C THR A 63 -20.43 0.02 1.40
N ASN A 64 -19.23 0.16 0.82
CA ASN A 64 -19.02 0.39 -0.60
C ASN A 64 -17.77 -0.38 -1.10
N PRO A 65 -17.67 -1.69 -0.86
CA PRO A 65 -16.42 -2.44 -1.07
C PRO A 65 -16.03 -2.52 -2.55
N GLU A 66 -17.01 -2.62 -3.46
CA GLU A 66 -16.76 -2.77 -4.90
C GLU A 66 -16.26 -1.47 -5.56
N LYS A 67 -16.49 -0.31 -4.94
CA LYS A 67 -16.04 1.00 -5.45
C LYS A 67 -15.00 1.67 -4.55
N THR A 68 -14.40 0.89 -3.65
CA THR A 68 -13.29 1.33 -2.79
C THR A 68 -12.02 0.58 -3.13
N ILE A 69 -11.10 1.28 -3.78
CA ILE A 69 -9.88 0.73 -4.34
C ILE A 69 -8.74 0.94 -3.34
N PHE A 70 -8.09 -0.15 -2.98
CA PHE A 70 -6.89 -0.21 -2.13
C PHE A 70 -5.87 -1.16 -2.76
N SER A 71 -4.61 -1.10 -2.29
CA SER A 71 -3.52 -1.96 -2.77
C SER A 71 -3.28 -1.89 -4.28
N ILE A 72 -3.70 -0.80 -4.94
CA ILE A 72 -3.60 -0.63 -6.38
C ILE A 72 -2.14 -0.69 -6.89
N LYS A 73 -1.17 -0.38 -6.02
CA LYS A 73 0.26 -0.45 -6.31
C LYS A 73 0.69 -1.86 -6.76
N ARG A 74 -0.03 -2.92 -6.32
CA ARG A 74 0.19 -4.31 -6.77
C ARG A 74 -0.24 -4.61 -8.21
N PHE A 75 -0.90 -3.66 -8.87
CA PHE A 75 -1.32 -3.79 -10.28
C PHE A 75 -0.53 -2.85 -11.20
N MET A 76 0.33 -1.99 -10.64
CA MET A 76 1.07 -0.97 -11.40
C MET A 76 2.06 -1.62 -12.34
N GLY A 77 1.95 -1.39 -13.65
CA GLY A 77 2.89 -1.91 -14.65
C GLY A 77 2.86 -3.42 -14.87
N GLU A 78 1.90 -4.12 -14.28
CA GLU A 78 1.70 -5.56 -14.44
C GLU A 78 0.80 -5.88 -15.64
N THR A 79 0.84 -7.15 -16.08
CA THR A 79 -0.19 -7.68 -16.99
C THR A 79 -1.33 -8.34 -16.21
N PHE A 80 -2.55 -8.31 -16.77
CA PHE A 80 -3.74 -8.87 -16.15
C PHE A 80 -3.56 -10.37 -15.83
N ASP A 81 -2.88 -11.10 -16.70
CA ASP A 81 -2.65 -12.54 -16.51
C ASP A 81 -1.64 -12.84 -15.38
N GLN A 82 -0.80 -11.87 -14.99
CA GLN A 82 0.15 -12.03 -13.87
C GLN A 82 -0.48 -11.75 -12.51
N VAL A 83 -1.52 -10.92 -12.47
CA VAL A 83 -2.15 -10.43 -11.22
C VAL A 83 -3.38 -11.23 -10.80
N HIS A 84 -3.56 -12.45 -11.30
CA HIS A 84 -4.73 -13.28 -10.97
C HIS A 84 -4.89 -13.48 -9.47
N LYS A 85 -3.78 -13.67 -8.74
CA LYS A 85 -3.78 -13.79 -7.29
C LYS A 85 -4.36 -12.53 -6.63
N GLU A 86 -3.93 -11.35 -7.05
CA GLU A 86 -4.37 -10.04 -6.55
C GLU A 86 -5.84 -9.79 -6.91
N THR A 87 -6.26 -10.09 -8.14
CA THR A 87 -7.67 -9.92 -8.56
C THR A 87 -8.63 -10.77 -7.74
N SER A 88 -8.22 -11.96 -7.30
CA SER A 88 -9.05 -12.86 -6.47
C SER A 88 -9.21 -12.40 -5.02
N ARG A 89 -8.42 -11.41 -4.61
CA ARG A 89 -8.26 -11.00 -3.21
C ARG A 89 -8.93 -9.66 -2.88
N VAL A 90 -9.38 -8.95 -3.91
CA VAL A 90 -9.98 -7.62 -3.78
C VAL A 90 -11.48 -7.68 -4.07
N PRO A 91 -12.29 -6.88 -3.38
CA PRO A 91 -13.74 -6.86 -3.62
C PRO A 91 -14.14 -6.04 -4.85
N TYR A 92 -13.29 -5.13 -5.32
CA TYR A 92 -13.54 -4.32 -6.50
C TYR A 92 -13.24 -5.09 -7.78
N LYS A 93 -13.98 -4.76 -8.84
CA LYS A 93 -13.90 -5.49 -10.11
C LYS A 93 -12.66 -5.08 -10.91
N VAL A 94 -11.77 -6.03 -11.14
CA VAL A 94 -10.62 -5.89 -12.05
C VAL A 94 -10.88 -6.70 -13.32
N VAL A 95 -10.72 -6.08 -14.47
CA VAL A 95 -10.94 -6.69 -15.79
C VAL A 95 -9.70 -6.58 -16.68
N LYS A 96 -9.63 -7.46 -17.67
CA LYS A 96 -8.61 -7.42 -18.72
C LYS A 96 -8.93 -6.29 -19.69
N GLY A 97 -8.09 -5.25 -19.71
CA GLY A 97 -8.13 -4.18 -20.69
C GLY A 97 -7.26 -4.46 -21.92
N ASP A 98 -7.10 -3.44 -22.74
CA ASP A 98 -6.24 -3.48 -23.92
C ASP A 98 -4.80 -3.87 -23.56
N ASN A 99 -4.13 -4.55 -24.48
CA ASN A 99 -2.75 -5.03 -24.33
C ASN A 99 -2.50 -5.85 -23.05
N ASN A 100 -3.51 -6.61 -22.60
CA ASN A 100 -3.42 -7.44 -21.40
C ASN A 100 -3.12 -6.63 -20.12
N THR A 101 -3.60 -5.39 -20.03
CA THR A 101 -3.40 -4.56 -18.83
C THR A 101 -4.56 -4.71 -17.85
N PRO A 102 -4.32 -4.76 -16.53
CA PRO A 102 -5.40 -4.75 -15.56
C PRO A 102 -6.09 -3.38 -15.55
N ARG A 103 -7.42 -3.40 -15.45
CA ARG A 103 -8.26 -2.20 -15.33
C ARG A 103 -9.26 -2.37 -14.20
N VAL A 104 -9.44 -1.33 -13.40
CA VAL A 104 -10.51 -1.29 -12.39
C VAL A 104 -11.78 -0.76 -13.06
N ASP A 105 -12.84 -1.56 -13.06
CA ASP A 105 -14.13 -1.19 -13.62
C ASP A 105 -14.99 -0.51 -12.56
N ILE A 106 -15.26 0.77 -12.75
CA ILE A 106 -16.17 1.56 -11.90
C ILE A 106 -17.30 2.09 -12.76
N ASP A 107 -18.47 1.46 -12.61
CA ASP A 107 -19.69 1.80 -13.35
C ASP A 107 -19.50 1.86 -14.88
N GLY A 108 -18.68 0.96 -15.43
CA GLY A 108 -18.39 0.85 -16.86
C GLY A 108 -17.20 1.70 -17.32
N ARG A 109 -16.65 2.59 -16.48
CA ARG A 109 -15.39 3.27 -16.78
C ARG A 109 -14.21 2.42 -16.31
N LEU A 110 -13.33 2.11 -17.25
CA LEU A 110 -12.12 1.31 -17.02
C LEU A 110 -10.94 2.20 -16.63
N TYR A 111 -10.65 2.27 -15.33
CA TYR A 111 -9.53 3.02 -14.80
C TYR A 111 -8.24 2.19 -14.84
N THR A 112 -7.14 2.84 -15.22
CA THR A 112 -5.80 2.29 -15.11
C THR A 112 -5.30 2.33 -13.65
N PRO A 113 -4.41 1.42 -13.23
CA PRO A 113 -3.72 1.53 -11.93
C PRO A 113 -3.02 2.89 -11.74
N GLN A 114 -2.49 3.46 -12.82
CA GLN A 114 -1.86 4.78 -12.85
C GLN A 114 -2.86 5.89 -12.51
N GLU A 115 -4.06 5.88 -13.11
CA GLU A 115 -5.11 6.87 -12.81
C GLU A 115 -5.55 6.81 -11.35
N ILE A 116 -5.71 5.63 -10.78
CA ILE A 116 -6.06 5.49 -9.36
C ILE A 116 -4.92 6.00 -8.46
N SER A 117 -3.68 5.60 -8.75
CA SER A 117 -2.50 6.07 -8.02
C SER A 117 -2.31 7.58 -8.13
N ALA A 118 -2.65 8.17 -9.29
CA ALA A 118 -2.63 9.61 -9.50
C ALA A 118 -3.60 10.35 -8.58
N MET A 119 -4.75 9.76 -8.21
CA MET A 119 -5.67 10.38 -7.23
C MET A 119 -5.05 10.43 -5.83
N VAL A 120 -4.25 9.43 -5.45
CA VAL A 120 -3.46 9.45 -4.20
C VAL A 120 -2.37 10.51 -4.27
N LEU A 121 -1.64 10.58 -5.38
CA LEU A 121 -0.60 11.60 -5.61
C LEU A 121 -1.17 13.02 -5.64
N GLN A 122 -2.37 13.22 -6.20
CA GLN A 122 -3.09 14.50 -6.14
C GLN A 122 -3.40 14.92 -4.69
N LYS A 123 -3.77 13.97 -3.82
CA LYS A 123 -3.94 14.25 -2.39
C LYS A 123 -2.62 14.64 -1.72
N MET A 124 -1.50 14.01 -2.11
CA MET A 124 -0.17 14.31 -1.55
C MET A 124 0.31 15.69 -2.01
N LYS A 125 0.14 16.01 -3.30
CA LYS A 125 0.35 17.34 -3.88
C LYS A 125 -0.46 18.39 -3.13
N LYS A 126 -1.78 18.20 -3.00
CA LYS A 126 -2.65 19.15 -2.30
C LYS A 126 -2.25 19.37 -0.85
N THR A 127 -1.86 18.30 -0.15
CA THR A 127 -1.34 18.38 1.22
C THR A 127 -0.10 19.27 1.31
N ALA A 128 0.83 19.13 0.36
CA ALA A 128 2.00 19.99 0.32
C ALA A 128 1.68 21.43 -0.07
N GLU A 129 0.75 21.65 -1.02
CA GLU A 129 0.30 22.98 -1.42
C GLU A 129 -0.35 23.75 -0.26
N ASP A 130 -1.21 23.08 0.51
CA ASP A 130 -1.85 23.65 1.69
C ASP A 130 -0.85 24.05 2.77
N TYR A 131 0.19 23.24 2.96
CA TYR A 131 1.25 23.51 3.91
C TYR A 131 2.17 24.66 3.44
N LEU A 132 2.52 24.70 2.15
CA LEU A 132 3.45 25.69 1.59
C LEU A 132 2.80 27.02 1.21
N GLY A 133 1.47 27.06 1.06
CA GLY A 133 0.75 28.26 0.60
C GLY A 133 1.02 28.63 -0.87
N GLN A 134 1.49 27.68 -1.69
CA GLN A 134 1.80 27.87 -3.11
C GLN A 134 1.58 26.59 -3.90
N GLU A 135 1.45 26.72 -5.23
CA GLU A 135 1.32 25.57 -6.15
C GLU A 135 2.59 24.70 -6.16
N VAL A 136 2.39 23.39 -6.24
CA VAL A 136 3.47 22.40 -6.36
C VAL A 136 3.35 21.69 -7.72
N SER A 137 4.39 21.76 -8.53
CA SER A 137 4.40 21.19 -9.88
C SER A 137 5.47 20.13 -10.09
N GLU A 138 6.31 19.84 -9.11
CA GLU A 138 7.47 18.95 -9.25
C GLU A 138 7.59 18.01 -8.05
N ALA A 139 7.93 16.74 -8.31
CA ALA A 139 8.08 15.75 -7.27
C ALA A 139 9.21 14.74 -7.55
N VAL A 140 9.75 14.19 -6.46
CA VAL A 140 10.45 12.91 -6.41
C VAL A 140 9.47 11.88 -5.86
N ILE A 141 9.33 10.73 -6.54
CA ILE A 141 8.37 9.68 -6.14
C ILE A 141 9.13 8.37 -5.89
N THR A 142 8.80 7.69 -4.79
CA THR A 142 9.42 6.40 -4.43
C THR A 142 8.82 5.23 -5.23
N VAL A 143 9.63 4.19 -5.43
CA VAL A 143 9.22 2.87 -5.91
C VAL A 143 10.04 1.79 -5.18
N PRO A 144 9.55 0.55 -5.07
CA PRO A 144 10.35 -0.57 -4.59
C PRO A 144 11.63 -0.72 -5.42
N ALA A 145 12.72 -1.14 -4.78
CA ALA A 145 13.99 -1.34 -5.48
C ALA A 145 13.86 -2.39 -6.58
N TYR A 146 13.10 -3.45 -6.31
CA TYR A 146 12.88 -4.56 -7.24
C TYR A 146 11.82 -4.30 -8.33
N PHE A 147 11.28 -3.08 -8.44
CA PHE A 147 10.38 -2.73 -9.54
C PHE A 147 11.07 -2.81 -10.90
N SER A 148 10.40 -3.46 -11.85
CA SER A 148 10.76 -3.51 -13.27
C SER A 148 10.58 -2.16 -13.97
N ASP A 149 11.12 -2.04 -15.19
CA ASP A 149 11.00 -0.83 -16.01
C ASP A 149 9.54 -0.43 -16.27
N ALA A 150 8.65 -1.42 -16.49
CA ALA A 150 7.23 -1.17 -16.72
C ALA A 150 6.55 -0.58 -15.47
N GLN A 151 6.84 -1.12 -14.27
CA GLN A 151 6.27 -0.63 -13.01
C GLN A 151 6.81 0.77 -12.65
N ARG A 152 8.10 1.03 -12.92
CA ARG A 152 8.71 2.36 -12.77
C ARG A 152 8.08 3.39 -13.70
N GLN A 153 7.90 3.03 -14.96
CA GLN A 153 7.28 3.89 -15.97
C GLN A 153 5.82 4.17 -15.64
N ALA A 154 5.05 3.16 -15.22
CA ALA A 154 3.67 3.34 -14.75
C ALA A 154 3.59 4.30 -13.54
N THR A 155 4.53 4.21 -12.60
CA THR A 155 4.57 5.14 -11.45
C THR A 155 4.88 6.56 -11.86
N LYS A 156 5.81 6.74 -12.82
CA LYS A 156 6.10 8.05 -13.40
C LYS A 156 4.87 8.64 -14.10
N GLU A 157 4.17 7.85 -14.89
CA GLU A 157 2.91 8.24 -15.55
C GLU A 157 1.83 8.64 -14.54
N ALA A 158 1.70 7.92 -13.42
CA ALA A 158 0.77 8.31 -12.35
C ALA A 158 1.10 9.71 -11.79
N GLY A 159 2.39 10.04 -11.64
CA GLY A 159 2.84 11.38 -11.27
C GLY A 159 2.48 12.44 -12.32
N GLU A 160 2.66 12.14 -13.59
CA GLU A 160 2.31 13.04 -14.70
C GLU A 160 0.79 13.28 -14.78
N ILE A 161 -0.03 12.23 -14.64
CA ILE A 161 -1.50 12.31 -14.55
C ILE A 161 -1.93 13.14 -13.33
N ALA A 162 -1.19 13.07 -12.22
CA ALA A 162 -1.43 13.88 -11.03
C ALA A 162 -1.05 15.37 -11.20
N GLY A 163 -0.50 15.76 -12.35
CA GLY A 163 -0.04 17.13 -12.61
C GLY A 163 1.29 17.45 -11.92
N LEU A 164 2.17 16.45 -11.78
CA LEU A 164 3.52 16.60 -11.27
C LEU A 164 4.54 16.27 -12.37
N THR A 165 5.53 17.15 -12.52
CA THR A 165 6.76 16.82 -13.24
C THR A 165 7.60 15.92 -12.35
N VAL A 166 7.70 14.64 -12.70
CA VAL A 166 8.48 13.66 -11.93
C VAL A 166 9.96 13.85 -12.21
N ARG A 167 10.66 14.53 -11.29
CA ARG A 167 12.10 14.85 -11.41
C ARG A 167 12.97 13.63 -11.20
N ARG A 168 12.53 12.70 -10.36
CA ARG A 168 13.23 11.45 -10.10
C ARG A 168 12.24 10.39 -9.60
N ILE A 169 12.43 9.17 -10.10
CA ILE A 169 11.96 7.96 -9.43
C ILE A 169 13.12 7.47 -8.57
N VAL A 170 12.88 7.31 -7.26
CA VAL A 170 13.91 6.86 -6.30
C VAL A 170 13.50 5.53 -5.70
N ASN A 171 14.47 4.64 -5.47
CA ASN A 171 14.19 3.39 -4.78
C ASN A 171 13.90 3.65 -3.31
N GLU A 172 12.88 3.00 -2.77
CA GLU A 172 12.46 3.06 -1.35
C GLU A 172 13.63 2.84 -0.38
N PRO A 173 14.42 1.75 -0.48
CA PRO A 173 15.54 1.54 0.44
C PRO A 173 16.66 2.58 0.26
N THR A 174 16.83 3.13 -0.95
CA THR A 174 17.77 4.25 -1.16
C THR A 174 17.28 5.51 -0.46
N ALA A 175 15.98 5.85 -0.57
CA ALA A 175 15.40 6.98 0.14
C ALA A 175 15.51 6.81 1.66
N ALA A 176 15.26 5.61 2.18
CA ALA A 176 15.45 5.28 3.59
C ALA A 176 16.92 5.45 4.03
N SER A 177 17.88 5.02 3.19
CA SER A 177 19.31 5.20 3.48
C SER A 177 19.73 6.67 3.51
N LEU A 178 19.18 7.51 2.62
CA LEU A 178 19.43 8.95 2.60
C LEU A 178 18.91 9.60 3.88
N ALA A 179 17.71 9.23 4.32
CA ALA A 179 17.14 9.71 5.59
C ALA A 179 17.98 9.24 6.80
N TYR A 180 18.42 7.99 6.82
CA TYR A 180 19.26 7.45 7.89
C TYR A 180 20.65 8.09 7.96
N GLY A 181 21.22 8.39 6.79
CA GLY A 181 22.60 8.87 6.62
C GLY A 181 22.78 10.39 6.71
N LEU A 182 21.70 11.17 6.73
CA LEU A 182 21.73 12.64 6.70
C LEU A 182 22.68 13.24 7.76
N ASP A 183 22.65 12.70 8.98
CA ASP A 183 23.47 13.16 10.11
C ASP A 183 24.75 12.33 10.34
N LYS A 184 25.07 11.40 9.43
CA LYS A 184 26.12 10.39 9.60
C LYS A 184 27.22 10.45 8.54
N THR A 185 27.47 11.64 8.01
CA THR A 185 28.35 11.87 6.85
C THR A 185 29.84 11.60 7.08
N ASN A 186 30.30 11.55 8.34
CA ASN A 186 31.71 11.39 8.69
C ASN A 186 32.14 9.93 8.98
N LYS A 187 31.35 8.94 8.58
CA LYS A 187 31.64 7.53 8.86
C LYS A 187 31.33 6.65 7.66
N ASP A 188 32.34 5.90 7.25
CA ASP A 188 32.14 4.80 6.32
C ASP A 188 31.36 3.67 7.02
N MET A 189 30.24 3.27 6.43
CA MET A 189 29.42 2.20 6.97
C MET A 189 28.75 1.40 5.86
N LYS A 190 28.69 0.09 6.09
CA LYS A 190 27.85 -0.82 5.32
C LYS A 190 26.55 -1.06 6.09
N ILE A 191 25.41 -0.81 5.45
CA ILE A 191 24.09 -1.01 6.03
C ILE A 191 23.28 -1.99 5.19
N ALA A 192 22.36 -2.68 5.86
CA ALA A 192 21.29 -3.43 5.23
C ALA A 192 19.96 -2.70 5.49
N VAL A 193 19.23 -2.36 4.43
CA VAL A 193 17.88 -1.82 4.52
C VAL A 193 16.92 -2.95 4.18
N PHE A 194 16.25 -3.49 5.20
CA PHE A 194 15.18 -4.46 5.08
C PHE A 194 13.85 -3.71 5.15
N ASP A 195 13.14 -3.64 4.03
CA ASP A 195 11.88 -2.91 3.89
C ASP A 195 10.76 -3.89 3.55
N LEU A 196 9.91 -4.20 4.54
CA LEU A 196 8.73 -5.05 4.38
C LEU A 196 7.47 -4.20 4.55
N GLY A 197 6.95 -3.73 3.43
CA GLY A 197 5.80 -2.84 3.38
C GLY A 197 4.46 -3.57 3.34
N GLY A 198 3.43 -2.82 2.96
CA GLY A 198 2.07 -3.34 2.81
C GLY A 198 1.89 -4.33 1.67
N GLY A 199 2.75 -4.27 0.64
CA GLY A 199 2.63 -5.19 -0.49
C GLY A 199 3.92 -5.56 -1.19
N THR A 200 5.06 -5.02 -0.79
CA THR A 200 6.37 -5.23 -1.40
C THR A 200 7.39 -5.50 -0.30
N PHE A 201 8.40 -6.30 -0.64
CA PHE A 201 9.55 -6.57 0.19
C PHE A 201 10.82 -6.24 -0.60
N ASP A 202 11.71 -5.43 -0.02
CA ASP A 202 13.04 -5.16 -0.54
C ASP A 202 14.11 -5.38 0.53
N ILE A 203 15.26 -5.91 0.12
CA ILE A 203 16.50 -5.91 0.89
C ILE A 203 17.59 -5.29 0.04
N SER A 204 18.24 -4.24 0.56
CA SER A 204 19.37 -3.60 -0.13
C SER A 204 20.57 -3.47 0.79
N ILE A 205 21.74 -3.80 0.26
CA ILE A 205 23.03 -3.57 0.93
C ILE A 205 23.64 -2.31 0.36
N LEU A 206 23.93 -1.34 1.22
CA LEU A 206 24.48 -0.05 0.82
C LEU A 206 25.77 0.25 1.56
N GLU A 207 26.68 0.93 0.89
CA GLU A 207 27.81 1.62 1.53
C GLU A 207 27.56 3.11 1.54
N LEU A 208 27.76 3.71 2.71
CA LEU A 208 27.69 5.15 2.95
C LEU A 208 29.11 5.57 3.33
N GLY A 209 29.70 6.51 2.60
CA GLY A 209 31.04 7.02 2.85
C GLY A 209 31.32 8.27 2.02
N ASP A 210 32.04 9.24 2.57
CA ASP A 210 32.40 10.52 1.91
C ASP A 210 31.20 11.26 1.25
N GLY A 211 30.01 11.17 1.86
CA GLY A 211 28.77 11.75 1.30
C GLY A 211 28.22 11.04 0.06
N VAL A 212 28.79 9.89 -0.32
CA VAL A 212 28.35 9.01 -1.40
C VAL A 212 27.51 7.88 -0.82
N PHE A 213 26.41 7.57 -1.52
CA PHE A 213 25.53 6.45 -1.23
C PHE A 213 25.61 5.47 -2.40
N GLU A 214 26.16 4.29 -2.17
CA GLU A 214 26.31 3.27 -3.21
C GLU A 214 25.52 2.02 -2.85
N VAL A 215 24.61 1.63 -3.74
CA VAL A 215 23.89 0.35 -3.64
C VAL A 215 24.81 -0.75 -4.14
N LYS A 216 25.17 -1.70 -3.27
CA LYS A 216 26.05 -2.83 -3.61
C LYS A 216 25.27 -4.03 -4.14
N SER A 217 24.11 -4.29 -3.55
CA SER A 217 23.19 -5.32 -4.01
C SER A 217 21.78 -4.98 -3.58
N THR A 218 20.80 -5.51 -4.32
CA THR A 218 19.38 -5.38 -4.02
C THR A 218 18.67 -6.66 -4.44
N ASN A 219 17.70 -7.09 -3.67
CA ASN A 219 16.83 -8.23 -3.93
C ASN A 219 15.48 -8.00 -3.25
N GLY A 220 14.46 -8.78 -3.58
CA GLY A 220 13.13 -8.57 -3.01
C GLY A 220 12.03 -9.38 -3.68
N ASP A 221 10.79 -9.06 -3.33
CA ASP A 221 9.58 -9.60 -3.93
C ASP A 221 8.50 -8.49 -3.99
N THR A 222 8.08 -8.12 -5.19
CA THR A 222 7.12 -7.04 -5.42
C THR A 222 5.67 -7.43 -5.07
N HIS A 223 5.43 -8.69 -4.71
CA HIS A 223 4.13 -9.27 -4.35
C HIS A 223 4.14 -9.98 -3.00
N LEU A 224 5.07 -9.61 -2.11
CA LEU A 224 5.16 -10.05 -0.71
C LEU A 224 5.06 -8.85 0.23
N GLY A 225 4.08 -8.84 1.13
CA GLY A 225 3.95 -7.77 2.12
C GLY A 225 2.78 -7.95 3.06
N GLY A 226 2.48 -6.91 3.83
CA GLY A 226 1.42 -6.89 4.85
C GLY A 226 0.06 -7.39 4.40
N ASP A 227 -0.33 -7.19 3.13
CA ASP A 227 -1.55 -7.74 2.53
C ASP A 227 -1.55 -9.27 2.53
N ASP A 228 -0.42 -9.94 2.25
CA ASP A 228 -0.33 -11.40 2.31
C ASP A 228 -0.47 -11.92 3.74
N PHE A 229 0.10 -11.20 4.71
CA PHE A 229 -0.07 -11.51 6.14
C PHE A 229 -1.52 -11.32 6.60
N ASP A 230 -2.24 -10.33 6.07
CA ASP A 230 -3.67 -10.20 6.33
C ASP A 230 -4.43 -11.37 5.72
N HIS A 231 -4.07 -11.78 4.49
CA HIS A 231 -4.74 -12.87 3.80
C HIS A 231 -4.63 -14.21 4.51
N VAL A 232 -3.50 -14.55 5.15
CA VAL A 232 -3.42 -15.82 5.91
C VAL A 232 -4.39 -15.84 7.11
N ILE A 233 -4.70 -14.69 7.69
CA ILE A 233 -5.72 -14.57 8.75
C ILE A 233 -7.13 -14.63 8.12
N ILE A 234 -7.36 -13.93 7.01
CA ILE A 234 -8.64 -13.96 6.29
C ILE A 234 -9.01 -15.40 5.88
N ASP A 235 -8.07 -16.14 5.30
CA ASP A 235 -8.28 -17.52 4.88
C ASP A 235 -8.59 -18.42 6.09
N TRP A 236 -7.83 -18.31 7.18
CA TRP A 236 -8.13 -19.03 8.42
C TRP A 236 -9.53 -18.74 8.96
N LEU A 237 -9.93 -17.46 9.03
CA LEU A 237 -11.27 -17.07 9.48
C LEU A 237 -12.38 -17.59 8.56
N ALA A 238 -12.18 -17.51 7.25
CA ALA A 238 -13.14 -17.95 6.25
C ALA A 238 -13.28 -19.49 6.24
N GLU A 239 -12.19 -20.22 6.40
CA GLU A 239 -12.18 -21.69 6.50
C GLU A 239 -12.88 -22.17 7.76
N GLU A 240 -12.63 -21.54 8.91
CA GLU A 240 -13.34 -21.85 10.16
C GLU A 240 -14.85 -21.62 10.02
N PHE A 241 -15.25 -20.47 9.47
CA PHE A 241 -16.67 -20.16 9.27
C PHE A 241 -17.32 -21.10 8.24
N LEU A 242 -16.62 -21.45 7.16
CA LEU A 242 -17.10 -22.41 6.17
C LEU A 242 -17.31 -23.80 6.80
N SER A 243 -16.40 -24.23 7.69
CA SER A 243 -16.53 -25.50 8.39
C SER A 243 -17.70 -25.51 9.38
N GLU A 244 -17.98 -24.39 10.04
CA GLU A 244 -19.05 -24.27 11.05
C GLU A 244 -20.42 -24.04 10.44
N GLU A 245 -20.50 -23.25 9.37
CA GLU A 245 -21.76 -22.70 8.84
C GLU A 245 -22.03 -23.10 7.38
N GLY A 246 -21.08 -23.76 6.70
CA GLY A 246 -21.24 -24.23 5.33
C GLY A 246 -21.22 -23.13 4.27
N VAL A 247 -20.82 -21.91 4.62
CA VAL A 247 -20.83 -20.73 3.74
C VAL A 247 -19.45 -20.09 3.68
N ASP A 248 -18.97 -19.79 2.46
CA ASP A 248 -17.68 -19.12 2.26
C ASP A 248 -17.86 -17.60 2.26
N LEU A 249 -17.40 -16.94 3.33
CA LEU A 249 -17.49 -15.49 3.49
C LEU A 249 -16.71 -14.71 2.41
N ARG A 250 -15.74 -15.32 1.73
CA ARG A 250 -14.95 -14.65 0.69
C ARG A 250 -15.77 -14.35 -0.57
N LYS A 251 -16.92 -15.01 -0.73
CA LYS A 251 -17.82 -14.81 -1.87
C LYS A 251 -18.74 -13.59 -1.72
N ASP A 252 -18.85 -13.04 -0.51
CA ASP A 252 -19.64 -11.84 -0.24
C ASP A 252 -18.70 -10.63 -0.07
N PRO A 253 -18.79 -9.59 -0.93
CA PRO A 253 -17.88 -8.45 -0.89
C PRO A 253 -17.88 -7.70 0.45
N MET A 254 -19.03 -7.59 1.11
CA MET A 254 -19.13 -6.90 2.40
C MET A 254 -18.49 -7.72 3.51
N ALA A 255 -18.76 -9.03 3.58
CA ALA A 255 -18.15 -9.92 4.55
C ALA A 255 -16.63 -10.00 4.35
N LEU A 256 -16.15 -10.09 3.10
CA LEU A 256 -14.72 -10.08 2.78
C LEU A 256 -14.04 -8.79 3.24
N GLN A 257 -14.65 -7.63 3.00
CA GLN A 257 -14.11 -6.35 3.46
C GLN A 257 -14.03 -6.28 5.00
N ARG A 258 -15.05 -6.78 5.70
CA ARG A 258 -15.04 -6.87 7.17
C ARG A 258 -13.99 -7.83 7.71
N LEU A 259 -13.79 -8.97 7.04
CA LEU A 259 -12.70 -9.89 7.35
C LEU A 259 -11.35 -9.22 7.18
N LYS A 260 -11.13 -8.47 6.09
CA LYS A 260 -9.87 -7.75 5.85
C LYS A 260 -9.55 -6.75 6.96
N GLU A 261 -10.51 -5.91 7.34
CA GLU A 261 -10.28 -4.92 8.40
C GLU A 261 -10.02 -5.56 9.77
N ALA A 262 -10.75 -6.64 10.09
CA ALA A 262 -10.52 -7.37 11.33
C ALA A 262 -9.18 -8.12 11.34
N ALA A 263 -8.77 -8.69 10.21
CA ALA A 263 -7.48 -9.35 10.04
C ALA A 263 -6.31 -8.37 10.17
N GLU A 264 -6.36 -7.22 9.48
CA GLU A 264 -5.34 -6.16 9.59
C GLU A 264 -5.19 -5.71 11.05
N LYS A 265 -6.33 -5.45 11.72
CA LYS A 265 -6.34 -5.04 13.12
C LYS A 265 -5.73 -6.11 14.03
N ALA A 266 -6.14 -7.37 13.89
CA ALA A 266 -5.62 -8.48 14.70
C ALA A 266 -4.11 -8.68 14.49
N LYS A 267 -3.64 -8.65 13.25
CA LYS A 267 -2.21 -8.71 12.91
C LYS A 267 -1.40 -7.63 13.64
N ILE A 268 -1.89 -6.39 13.60
CA ILE A 268 -1.22 -5.25 14.24
C ILE A 268 -1.22 -5.41 15.77
N GLU A 269 -2.35 -5.78 16.38
CA GLU A 269 -2.44 -5.98 17.83
C GLU A 269 -1.46 -7.07 18.32
N LEU A 270 -1.38 -8.19 17.60
CA LEU A 270 -0.47 -9.30 17.91
C LEU A 270 1.02 -8.95 17.83
N SER A 271 1.38 -7.81 17.22
CA SER A 271 2.75 -7.30 17.26
C SER A 271 3.16 -6.86 18.67
N SER A 272 2.19 -6.59 19.56
CA SER A 272 2.41 -6.16 20.95
C SER A 272 1.81 -7.09 21.99
N THR A 273 0.78 -7.87 21.64
CA THR A 273 0.09 -8.82 22.52
C THR A 273 0.34 -10.27 22.12
N THR A 274 0.08 -11.20 23.03
CA THR A 274 0.21 -12.65 22.76
C THR A 274 -1.07 -13.28 22.17
N SER A 275 -2.20 -12.59 22.29
CA SER A 275 -3.49 -13.01 21.72
C SER A 275 -4.41 -11.80 21.50
N THR A 276 -5.39 -11.96 20.61
CA THR A 276 -6.48 -11.00 20.38
C THR A 276 -7.77 -11.74 20.04
N GLU A 277 -8.92 -11.13 20.31
CA GLU A 277 -10.24 -11.62 19.91
C GLU A 277 -10.72 -10.89 18.65
N ILE A 278 -11.03 -11.66 17.62
CA ILE A 278 -11.67 -11.19 16.41
C ILE A 278 -13.17 -11.42 16.56
N ASN A 279 -13.92 -10.33 16.66
CA ASN A 279 -15.37 -10.35 16.89
C ASN A 279 -16.11 -9.57 15.79
N LEU A 280 -16.79 -10.29 14.93
CA LEU A 280 -17.56 -9.78 13.79
C LEU A 280 -19.03 -10.17 13.95
N PRO A 281 -19.83 -9.30 14.60
CA PRO A 281 -21.25 -9.59 14.79
C PRO A 281 -22.02 -9.41 13.49
N TYR A 282 -23.06 -10.21 13.25
CA TYR A 282 -23.89 -10.12 12.05
C TYR A 282 -23.05 -10.16 10.76
N ILE A 283 -22.08 -11.08 10.69
CA ILE A 283 -21.14 -11.16 9.55
C ILE A 283 -21.86 -11.54 8.26
N MET A 284 -22.81 -12.48 8.34
CA MET A 284 -23.59 -12.97 7.21
C MET A 284 -24.89 -13.63 7.73
N PRO A 285 -26.04 -13.49 7.05
CA PRO A 285 -27.17 -14.38 7.26
C PRO A 285 -26.93 -15.75 6.60
N VAL A 286 -27.23 -16.84 7.32
CA VAL A 286 -27.22 -18.22 6.79
C VAL A 286 -28.63 -18.78 6.96
N ASN A 287 -29.28 -19.14 5.86
CA ASN A 287 -30.69 -19.58 5.84
C ASN A 287 -31.65 -18.61 6.57
N GLY A 288 -31.40 -17.30 6.43
CA GLY A 288 -32.20 -16.25 7.08
C GLY A 288 -31.87 -16.01 8.56
N VAL A 289 -30.95 -16.78 9.15
CA VAL A 289 -30.48 -16.59 10.53
C VAL A 289 -29.20 -15.77 10.54
N PRO A 290 -29.15 -14.61 11.21
CA PRO A 290 -27.90 -13.84 11.32
C PRO A 290 -26.82 -14.62 12.08
N LYS A 291 -25.63 -14.70 11.51
CA LYS A 291 -24.46 -15.35 12.13
C LYS A 291 -23.41 -14.34 12.56
N HIS A 292 -22.61 -14.75 13.55
CA HIS A 292 -21.49 -13.99 14.09
C HIS A 292 -20.22 -14.81 13.90
N LEU A 293 -19.09 -14.14 13.78
CA LEU A 293 -17.78 -14.79 13.84
C LEU A 293 -17.06 -14.27 15.09
N VAL A 294 -16.71 -15.18 15.99
CA VAL A 294 -15.92 -14.87 17.19
C VAL A 294 -14.81 -15.90 17.30
N LYS A 295 -13.55 -15.46 17.14
CA LYS A 295 -12.37 -16.33 17.18
C LYS A 295 -11.24 -15.64 17.94
N THR A 296 -10.58 -16.39 18.81
CA THR A 296 -9.32 -15.94 19.43
C THR A 296 -8.15 -16.35 18.56
N LEU A 297 -7.32 -15.38 18.17
CA LEU A 297 -6.06 -15.62 17.46
C LEU A 297 -4.89 -15.37 18.41
N THR A 298 -4.01 -16.36 18.55
CA THR A 298 -2.76 -16.21 19.31
C THR A 298 -1.61 -15.80 18.38
N ARG A 299 -0.59 -15.12 18.92
CA ARG A 299 0.62 -14.77 18.16
C ARG A 299 1.28 -16.01 17.57
N ALA A 300 1.40 -17.07 18.36
CA ALA A 300 1.98 -18.34 17.91
C ALA A 300 1.20 -18.96 16.74
N LYS A 301 -0.14 -18.90 16.76
CA LYS A 301 -0.96 -19.37 15.65
C LYS A 301 -0.78 -18.49 14.41
N PHE A 302 -0.72 -17.16 14.58
CA PHE A 302 -0.45 -16.25 13.46
C PHE A 302 0.93 -16.50 12.84
N GLU A 303 1.98 -16.63 13.65
CA GLU A 303 3.34 -16.96 13.19
C GLU A 303 3.36 -18.30 12.43
N GLN A 304 2.62 -19.30 12.90
CA GLN A 304 2.45 -20.58 12.19
C GLN A 304 1.76 -20.39 10.83
N LEU A 305 0.67 -19.61 10.77
CA LEU A 305 -0.06 -19.33 9.52
C LEU A 305 0.81 -18.56 8.51
N ALA A 306 1.67 -17.67 9.01
CA ALA A 306 2.53 -16.80 8.21
C ALA A 306 3.95 -17.35 7.96
N ASP A 307 4.30 -18.54 8.49
CA ASP A 307 5.68 -19.06 8.46
C ASP A 307 6.28 -19.03 7.05
N ARG A 308 5.54 -19.51 6.04
CA ARG A 308 5.99 -19.48 4.65
C ARG A 308 6.32 -18.07 4.15
N LEU A 309 5.56 -17.05 4.56
CA LEU A 309 5.82 -15.65 4.18
C LEU A 309 7.08 -15.11 4.86
N ILE A 310 7.29 -15.47 6.13
CA ILE A 310 8.49 -15.11 6.90
C ILE A 310 9.72 -15.74 6.27
N GLN A 311 9.68 -17.05 5.95
CA GLN A 311 10.78 -17.74 5.27
C GLN A 311 11.07 -17.13 3.89
N ALA A 312 10.04 -16.72 3.15
CA ALA A 312 10.20 -16.05 1.86
C ALA A 312 10.95 -14.70 1.97
N CYS A 313 10.88 -14.01 3.11
CA CYS A 313 11.67 -12.80 3.33
C CYS A 313 13.16 -13.10 3.62
N ILE A 314 13.49 -14.29 4.11
CA ILE A 314 14.85 -14.67 4.50
C ILE A 314 15.69 -15.00 3.28
N GLU A 315 15.12 -15.69 2.28
CA GLU A 315 15.89 -16.17 1.13
C GLU A 315 16.56 -15.03 0.33
N PRO A 316 15.90 -13.90 0.03
CA PRO A 316 16.56 -12.75 -0.62
C PRO A 316 17.69 -12.10 0.19
N CYS A 317 17.76 -12.39 1.50
CA CYS A 317 18.80 -11.85 2.40
C CYS A 317 20.06 -12.72 2.50
N ARG A 318 20.10 -13.89 1.85
CA ARG A 318 21.23 -14.84 1.90
C ARG A 318 22.30 -14.58 0.85
#